data_AF-A0A0A3Y1T3-F1
#
_entry.id   AF-A0A0A3Y1T3-F1
#
_cell.length_a   1.000
_cell.length_b   1.000
_cell.length_c   1.000
_cell.angle_alpha   90.00
_cell.angle_beta   90.00
_cell.angle_gamma   90.00
#
_symmetry.space_group_name_H-M   'P 1'
#
loop_
_entity.id
_entity.type
_entity.pdbx_description
1 polymer ?
#
loop_
_entity_poly.entity_id
_entity_poly.type
_entity_poly.pdbx_seq_one_letter_code
_entity_poly.pdbx_strand_id
1 'polypeptide(L)' 'MFIAQNLYDVGEELADDEAAWHEATIYADDIFKDVDGRFRPGQEWSLEVTNRDRRPIYFISIGSRKMP' A
#
# COMPACT_ATOMS: atom_id res chain seq x y z
N MET A 1 0.69 -14.49 5.64
CA MET A 1 1.19 -14.18 4.29
C MET A 1 0.46 -12.94 3.83
N PHE A 2 1.15 -11.80 3.84
CA PHE A 2 0.65 -10.51 3.38
C PHE A 2 1.32 -10.16 2.05
N ILE A 3 0.54 -9.93 0.99
CA ILE A 3 1.08 -9.61 -0.33
C ILE A 3 0.82 -8.13 -0.62
N ALA A 4 1.83 -7.29 -0.46
CA ALA A 4 1.89 -5.99 -1.12
C ALA A 4 2.30 -6.22 -2.57
N GLN A 5 1.43 -5.96 -3.54
CA GLN A 5 1.78 -6.20 -4.95
C GLN A 5 2.82 -5.19 -5.43
N ASN A 6 4.08 -5.63 -5.47
CA ASN A 6 5.13 -5.08 -6.32
C ASN A 6 5.71 -6.25 -7.13
N LEU A 7 6.25 -5.98 -8.31
CA LEU A 7 6.66 -6.96 -9.37
C LEU A 7 7.71 -8.03 -8.98
N TYR A 8 8.03 -8.21 -7.69
CA TYR A 8 8.88 -9.27 -7.18
C TYR A 8 8.15 -10.02 -6.06
N ASP A 9 7.84 -11.28 -6.35
CA ASP A 9 7.00 -12.23 -5.61
C ASP A 9 7.67 -12.73 -4.31
N VAL A 10 7.98 -11.83 -3.38
CA VAL A 10 8.45 -12.19 -2.03
C VAL A 10 7.68 -11.38 -0.99
N GLY A 11 6.54 -11.91 -0.56
CA GLY A 11 5.82 -11.39 0.60
C GLY A 11 6.51 -11.83 1.90
N GLU A 12 6.61 -10.93 2.88
CA GLU A 12 7.13 -11.25 4.21
C GLU A 12 6.07 -11.93 5.09
N GLU A 13 6.48 -12.88 5.93
CA GLU A 13 5.63 -13.45 6.97
C GLU A 13 5.64 -12.56 8.21
N LEU A 14 4.54 -11.84 8.42
CA LEU A 14 4.33 -10.98 9.59
C LEU A 14 3.49 -11.69 10.64
N ALA A 15 3.75 -11.36 11.92
CA ALA A 15 3.22 -12.08 13.07
C ALA A 15 1.70 -11.98 13.22
N ASP A 16 1.14 -10.79 13.00
CA ASP A 16 -0.28 -10.49 13.14
C ASP A 16 -0.71 -9.34 12.21
N ASP A 17 -2.00 -8.99 12.30
CA ASP A 17 -2.60 -7.91 11.50
C ASP A 17 -2.01 -6.53 11.86
N GLU A 18 -1.55 -6.33 13.11
CA GLU A 18 -0.92 -5.07 13.53
C GLU A 18 0.48 -4.90 12.92
N ALA A 19 1.28 -5.96 12.91
CA ALA A 19 2.55 -5.99 12.20
C ALA A 19 2.36 -5.77 10.69
N ALA A 20 1.31 -6.36 10.10
CA ALA A 20 0.94 -6.13 8.71
C ALA A 20 0.58 -4.68 8.41
N TRP A 21 -0.16 -4.04 9.31
CA TRP A 21 -0.47 -2.63 9.19
C TRP A 21 0.78 -1.74 9.30
N HIS A 22 1.65 -2.02 10.27
CA HIS A 22 2.90 -1.28 10.45
C HIS A 22 3.76 -1.32 9.19
N GLU A 23 4.01 -2.51 8.65
CA GLU A 23 4.81 -2.68 7.43
C GLU A 23 4.16 -2.01 6.21
N ALA A 24 2.84 -2.16 6.05
CA ALA A 24 2.11 -1.51 4.96
C ALA A 24 2.26 0.02 4.98
N THR A 25 2.29 0.64 6.17
CA THR A 25 2.50 2.08 6.30
C THR A 25 3.94 2.52 6.04
N ILE A 26 4.94 1.70 6.39
CA ILE A 26 6.35 1.96 6.05
C ILE A 26 6.54 1.90 4.53
N TYR A 27 6.00 0.86 3.90
CA TYR A 27 6.05 0.71 2.44
C TYR A 27 5.34 1.87 1.73
N ALA A 28 4.17 2.28 2.23
CA ALA A 28 3.46 3.43 1.69
C ALA A 28 4.28 4.73 1.82
N ASP A 29 4.93 4.98 2.96
CA ASP A 29 5.81 6.14 3.17
C ASP A 29 6.97 6.19 2.15
N ASP A 30 7.61 5.05 1.88
CA ASP A 30 8.71 4.96 0.91
C ASP A 30 8.23 5.31 -0.51
N ILE A 31 7.10 4.74 -0.94
CA ILE A 31 6.48 5.05 -2.24
C ILE A 31 6.11 6.53 -2.34
N PHE A 32 5.57 7.13 -1.27
CA PHE A 32 5.13 8.52 -1.33
C PHE A 32 6.27 9.54 -1.32
N LYS A 33 7.45 9.21 -0.76
CA LYS A 33 8.63 10.08 -0.87
C LYS A 33 9.03 10.36 -2.32
N ASP A 34 8.89 9.37 -3.20
CA ASP A 34 9.20 9.51 -4.64
C ASP A 34 8.12 10.24 -5.44
N VAL A 35 6.93 10.38 -4.86
CA VAL A 35 5.75 10.98 -5.48
C VAL A 35 5.70 12.50 -5.25
N ASP A 36 6.53 13.04 -4.36
CA ASP A 36 6.58 14.47 -4.04
C ASP A 36 6.86 15.32 -5.29
N GLY A 37 5.98 16.28 -5.56
CA GLY A 37 5.98 17.13 -6.76
C GLY A 37 5.51 16.49 -8.08
N ARG A 38 5.34 15.16 -8.13
CA ARG A 38 4.88 14.43 -9.35
C ARG A 38 3.44 13.97 -9.28
N PHE A 39 2.83 13.89 -8.09
CA PHE A 39 1.42 13.52 -7.96
C PHE A 39 0.51 14.61 -8.56
N ARG A 40 -0.20 14.27 -9.64
CA ARG A 40 -1.09 15.17 -10.38
C ARG A 40 -2.54 14.72 -10.27
N PRO A 41 -3.50 15.68 -10.26
CA PRO A 41 -4.92 15.38 -10.31
C PRO A 41 -5.28 14.28 -11.31
N GLY A 42 -6.09 13.32 -10.89
CA GLY A 42 -6.49 12.15 -11.68
C GLY A 42 -5.58 10.92 -11.48
N GLN A 43 -4.51 11.05 -10.69
CA GLN A 43 -3.73 9.90 -10.26
C GLN A 43 -4.29 9.29 -8.97
N GLU A 44 -4.25 7.97 -8.93
CA GLU A 44 -4.61 7.14 -7.80
C GLU A 44 -3.53 6.09 -7.60
N TRP A 45 -3.16 5.87 -6.35
CA TRP A 45 -2.36 4.74 -5.93
C TRP A 45 -3.10 4.01 -4.81
N SER A 46 -3.00 2.68 -4.81
CA SER A 46 -3.58 1.87 -3.75
C SER A 46 -2.68 0.70 -3.40
N LEU A 47 -2.80 0.27 -2.14
CA LEU A 47 -2.16 -0.91 -1.58
C LEU A 47 -3.22 -1.74 -0.88
N GLU A 48 -3.34 -3.00 -1.29
CA GLU A 48 -4.15 -4.00 -0.62
C GLU A 48 -3.26 -4.87 0.28
N VAL A 49 -3.67 -5.03 1.54
CA VAL A 49 -3.02 -5.91 2.51
C VAL A 49 -3.91 -7.12 2.70
N THR A 50 -3.44 -8.30 2.30
CA THR A 50 -4.22 -9.54 2.29
C THR A 50 -3.72 -10.54 3.32
N ASN A 51 -4.57 -11.25 4.03
CA ASN A 51 -4.11 -12.33 4.90
C ASN A 51 -3.64 -13.56 4.10
N ARG A 52 -3.26 -14.64 4.81
CA ARG A 52 -2.78 -15.89 4.18
C ARG A 52 -3.76 -16.57 3.23
N ASP A 53 -5.05 -16.33 3.40
CA ASP A 53 -6.11 -16.86 2.55
C ASP A 53 -6.41 -15.93 1.36
N ARG A 54 -5.53 -14.94 1.13
CA ARG A 54 -5.68 -13.85 0.15
C ARG A 54 -6.94 -13.02 0.38
N ARG A 55 -7.43 -12.96 1.61
CA ARG A 55 -8.57 -12.09 1.95
C ARG A 55 -8.02 -10.71 2.32
N PRO A 56 -8.48 -9.63 1.67
CA PRO A 56 -8.12 -8.28 2.07
C PRO A 56 -8.50 -8.05 3.53
N ILE A 57 -7.57 -7.52 4.31
CA ILE A 57 -7.81 -7.11 5.70
C ILE A 57 -7.60 -5.60 5.89
N TYR A 58 -6.74 -4.98 5.08
CA TYR A 58 -6.58 -3.52 5.02
C TYR A 58 -6.41 -3.04 3.59
N PHE A 59 -6.77 -1.77 3.39
CA PHE A 59 -6.63 -1.09 2.11
C PHE A 59 -6.18 0.35 2.36
N ILE A 60 -5.11 0.76 1.69
CA ILE A 60 -4.61 2.13 1.70
C ILE A 60 -4.82 2.70 0.30
N SER A 61 -5.45 3.87 0.20
CA SER A 61 -5.64 4.56 -1.07
C SER A 61 -5.30 6.04 -0.94
N ILE A 62 -4.55 6.56 -1.90
CA ILE A 62 -4.32 7.99 -2.06
C ILE A 62 -4.73 8.38 -3.48
N GLY A 63 -5.59 9.38 -3.56
CA GLY A 63 -6.05 9.95 -4.82
C GLY A 63 -5.88 11.47 -4.80
N SER A 64 -5.56 12.05 -5.96
CA SER A 64 -5.58 13.50 -6.13
C SER A 64 -6.67 13.90 -7.12
N ARG A 65 -7.33 15.01 -6.83
CA ARG A 65 -8.38 15.58 -7.68
C ARG A 65 -8.21 17.07 -7.82
N LYS A 66 -8.58 17.60 -8.98
CA LYS A 66 -8.70 19.04 -9.19
C LYS A 66 -10.01 19.49 -8.56
N MET A 67 -9.95 20.43 -7.63
CA MET A 67 -11.16 21.04 -7.08
C MET A 67 -11.69 22.10 -8.08
N PRO A 68 -13.02 22.28 -8.18
CA PRO A 68 -13.64 23.32 -9.01
C PRO A 68 -13.19 24.73 -8.63
#